data_AF-A0A8T7JRU0-F1
#
_entry.id   AF-A0A8T7JRU0-F1
#
_cell.length_a   1.000
_cell.length_b   1.000
_cell.length_c   1.000
_cell.angle_alpha   90.00
_cell.angle_beta   90.00
_cell.angle_gamma   90.00
#
_symmetry.space_group_name_H-M   'P 1'
#
loop_
_entity.id
_entity.type
_entity.pdbx_description
1 polymer ?
#
loop_
_entity_poly.entity_id
_entity_poly.type
_entity_poly.pdbx_seq_one_letter_code
_entity_poly.pdbx_strand_id
1 'polypeptide(L)'
;MKSSVFSAANLPRILWALAMLTLPVTSFRWFPGLGESALVRPLALYPLAVLLSLLLILVWRKKISLVIPGAFLALGAFVLFAVFSASIGSLLNPIPLRGQTFDARAIRALITLVIGIAFFVSAVWMNKDEADLRFTVTWIFAGLCLDLA
;
A
#
# COMPACT_ATOMS: atom_id res chain seq x y z
N MET A 1 28.91 11.66 20.30
CA MET A 1 27.98 11.56 19.16
C MET A 1 27.03 10.40 19.40
N LYS A 2 25.83 10.65 19.95
CA LYS A 2 24.79 9.60 20.09
C LYS A 2 23.97 9.61 18.80
N SER A 3 24.12 8.55 18.01
CA SER A 3 23.35 8.29 16.81
C SER A 3 21.89 8.04 17.17
N SER A 4 21.06 9.09 17.15
CA SER A 4 19.61 8.96 17.25
C SER A 4 19.02 8.52 15.91
N VAL A 5 19.45 7.36 15.42
CA VAL A 5 18.83 6.70 14.25
C VAL A 5 17.31 6.55 14.49
N PHE A 6 16.89 6.39 15.74
CA PHE A 6 15.50 6.28 16.19
C PHE A 6 14.84 7.60 16.64
N SER A 7 15.25 8.75 16.09
CA SER A 7 14.49 9.99 16.30
C SER A 7 13.11 9.90 15.64
N ALA A 8 12.06 10.44 16.27
CA ALA A 8 10.70 10.46 15.73
C ALA A 8 10.60 11.10 14.33
N ALA A 9 11.57 11.95 13.97
CA ALA A 9 11.70 12.54 12.64
C ALA A 9 12.13 11.52 11.55
N ASN A 10 12.88 10.48 11.92
CA ASN A 10 13.38 9.45 11.00
C ASN A 10 12.48 8.23 10.90
N LEU A 11 11.50 8.11 11.80
CA LEU A 11 10.61 6.95 11.88
C LEU A 11 9.82 6.68 10.57
N PRO A 12 9.26 7.68 9.87
CA PRO A 12 8.60 7.44 8.58
C PRO A 12 9.56 6.86 7.53
N ARG A 13 10.81 7.35 7.51
CA ARG A 13 11.83 6.90 6.56
C ARG A 13 12.28 5.45 6.83
N ILE A 14 12.37 5.06 8.10
CA ILE A 14 12.66 3.67 8.50
C ILE A 14 11.51 2.74 8.12
N LEU A 15 10.26 3.12 8.44
CA LEU A 15 9.10 2.32 8.09
C LEU A 15 8.94 2.15 6.57
N TRP A 16 9.24 3.21 5.81
CA TRP A 16 9.26 3.13 4.34
C TRP A 16 10.37 2.21 3.82
N ALA A 17 11.58 2.30 4.35
CA ALA A 17 12.66 1.37 4.00
C ALA A 17 12.28 -0.09 4.30
N LEU A 18 11.69 -0.37 5.46
CA LEU A 18 11.18 -1.70 5.80
C LEU A 18 10.09 -2.16 4.84
N ALA A 19 9.19 -1.27 4.41
CA ALA A 19 8.17 -1.58 3.42
C ALA A 19 8.77 -1.94 2.05
N MET A 20 9.82 -1.22 1.60
CA MET A 20 10.53 -1.54 0.35
C MET A 20 11.32 -2.84 0.46
N LEU A 21 12.00 -3.05 1.58
CA LEU A 21 12.79 -4.26 1.85
C LEU A 21 11.93 -5.53 1.85
N THR A 22 10.71 -5.44 2.39
CA THR A 22 9.78 -6.57 2.52
C THR A 22 8.81 -6.69 1.35
N LEU A 23 8.94 -5.84 0.32
CA LEU A 23 8.09 -5.82 -0.86
C LEU A 23 8.14 -7.14 -1.66
N PRO A 24 9.29 -7.79 -1.85
CA PRO A 24 9.38 -9.08 -2.55
C PRO A 24 8.76 -10.25 -1.77
N VAL A 25 8.63 -10.11 -0.44
CA VAL A 25 8.03 -11.13 0.43
C VAL A 25 6.50 -11.08 0.28
N THR A 26 6.04 -11.67 -0.81
CA THR A 26 4.66 -11.62 -1.27
C THR A 26 3.78 -12.71 -0.68
N SER A 27 4.35 -13.75 -0.06
CA SER A 27 3.64 -14.92 0.50
C SER A 27 3.85 -15.10 2.00
N PHE A 28 3.45 -14.13 2.81
CA PHE A 28 3.60 -14.21 4.26
C PHE A 28 2.48 -15.03 4.91
N ARG A 29 2.86 -16.12 5.60
CA ARG A 29 1.91 -17.10 6.16
C ARG A 29 0.98 -16.50 7.21
N TRP A 30 1.49 -15.60 8.05
CA TRP A 30 0.78 -15.04 9.20
C TRP A 30 0.03 -13.74 8.89
N PHE A 31 -0.44 -13.52 7.66
CA PHE A 31 -1.31 -12.38 7.36
C PHE A 31 -2.78 -12.67 7.73
N PRO A 32 -3.38 -11.98 8.71
CA PRO A 32 -4.76 -12.21 9.11
C PRO A 32 -5.75 -11.66 8.08
N GLY A 33 -6.88 -12.32 7.88
CA GLY A 33 -8.04 -11.73 7.21
C GLY A 33 -8.11 -11.79 5.68
N LEU A 34 -7.05 -12.20 4.97
CA LEU A 34 -7.13 -12.44 3.50
C LEU A 34 -7.65 -13.83 3.12
N GLY A 35 -7.97 -14.68 4.10
CA GLY A 35 -8.54 -16.02 3.90
C GLY A 35 -7.57 -17.03 3.27
N GLU A 36 -7.90 -18.33 3.34
CA GLU A 36 -7.12 -19.40 2.70
C GLU A 36 -7.10 -19.30 1.16
N SER A 37 -7.96 -18.45 0.57
CA SER A 37 -8.11 -18.31 -0.87
C SER A 37 -7.36 -17.14 -1.50
N ALA A 38 -6.65 -16.31 -0.72
CA ALA A 38 -5.80 -15.26 -1.27
C ALA A 38 -4.42 -15.80 -1.63
N LEU A 39 -4.07 -15.73 -2.92
CA LEU A 39 -2.80 -16.20 -3.48
C LEU A 39 -1.59 -15.39 -3.01
N VAL A 40 -1.79 -14.16 -2.53
CA VAL A 40 -0.71 -13.23 -2.19
C VAL A 40 -1.04 -12.52 -0.88
N ARG A 41 -0.08 -12.52 0.06
CA ARG A 41 -0.14 -11.94 1.40
C ARG A 41 1.14 -11.11 1.62
N PRO A 42 1.20 -9.87 1.12
CA PRO A 42 2.43 -9.10 1.10
C PRO A 42 2.83 -8.66 2.51
N LEU A 43 4.03 -9.07 2.95
CA LEU A 43 4.59 -8.69 4.26
C LEU A 43 4.72 -7.16 4.39
N ALA A 44 5.03 -6.49 3.27
CA ALA A 44 5.14 -5.03 3.19
C ALA A 44 3.89 -4.27 3.65
N LEU A 45 2.72 -4.90 3.71
CA LEU A 45 1.51 -4.27 4.24
C LEU A 45 1.63 -3.88 5.72
N TYR A 46 2.38 -4.63 6.53
CA TYR A 46 2.55 -4.30 7.94
C TYR A 46 3.31 -2.96 8.15
N PRO A 47 4.55 -2.81 7.66
CA PRO A 47 5.26 -1.53 7.81
C PRO A 47 4.55 -0.39 7.09
N LEU A 48 3.89 -0.67 5.96
CA LEU A 48 3.09 0.33 5.24
C LEU A 48 1.88 0.80 6.03
N ALA A 49 1.12 -0.10 6.67
CA ALA A 49 -0.04 0.28 7.47
C ALA A 49 0.37 1.17 8.64
N VAL A 50 1.45 0.80 9.35
CA VAL A 50 2.00 1.62 10.44
C VAL A 50 2.48 2.98 9.92
N LEU A 51 3.19 3.01 8.78
CA LEU A 51 3.64 4.24 8.13
C LEU A 51 2.46 5.15 7.79
N LEU A 52 1.43 4.62 7.14
CA LEU A 52 0.31 5.40 6.66
C LEU A 52 -0.52 5.96 7.83
N SER A 53 -0.77 5.15 8.87
CA SER A 53 -1.38 5.64 10.11
C SER A 53 -0.55 6.76 10.77
N LEU A 54 0.77 6.60 10.83
CA LEU A 54 1.67 7.62 11.38
C LEU A 54 1.62 8.92 10.56
N LEU A 55 1.68 8.82 9.22
CA LEU A 55 1.59 9.98 8.33
C LEU A 55 0.26 10.70 8.52
N LEU A 56 -0.87 9.99 8.56
CA LEU A 56 -2.18 10.59 8.82
C LEU A 56 -2.24 11.33 10.17
N ILE A 57 -1.66 10.75 11.23
CA ILE A 57 -1.58 11.41 12.54
C ILE A 57 -0.72 12.68 12.47
N LEU A 58 0.42 12.63 11.78
CA LEU A 58 1.31 13.79 11.63
C LEU A 58 0.65 14.92 10.84
N VAL A 59 -0.12 14.59 9.81
CA VAL A 59 -0.92 15.53 9.01
C VAL A 59 -2.02 16.14 9.84
N TRP A 60 -2.76 15.32 10.59
CA TRP A 60 -3.83 15.81 11.45
C TRP A 60 -3.30 16.76 12.53
N ARG A 61 -2.11 16.47 13.06
CA ARG A 61 -1.37 17.36 13.98
C ARG A 61 -0.69 18.55 13.30
N LYS A 62 -0.90 18.76 11.99
CA LYS A 62 -0.32 19.84 11.17
C LYS A 62 1.21 19.91 11.24
N LYS A 63 1.89 18.78 11.50
CA LYS A 63 3.35 18.71 11.58
C LYS A 63 4.01 18.57 10.21
N ILE A 64 3.26 18.09 9.22
CA ILE A 64 3.71 17.94 7.84
C ILE A 64 2.65 18.47 6.88
N SER A 65 3.08 19.14 5.81
CA SER A 65 2.23 19.46 4.67
C SER A 65 2.34 18.33 3.63
N LEU A 66 1.18 17.91 3.14
CA LEU A 66 1.11 16.95 2.05
C LEU A 66 0.80 17.68 0.77
N VAL A 67 1.58 17.35 -0.26
CA VAL A 67 1.26 17.74 -1.62
C VAL A 67 0.27 16.71 -2.15
N ILE A 68 -0.75 17.19 -2.85
CA ILE A 68 -1.70 16.35 -3.58
C ILE A 68 -1.44 16.59 -5.07
N PRO A 69 -0.57 15.80 -5.72
CA PRO A 69 -0.33 15.92 -7.15
C PRO A 69 -1.58 15.59 -7.96
N GLY A 70 -1.60 16.04 -9.22
CA GLY A 70 -2.68 15.76 -10.16
C GLY A 70 -2.96 14.26 -10.37
N ALA A 71 -2.00 13.38 -10.06
CA ALA A 71 -2.19 11.93 -10.11
C ALA A 71 -3.29 11.43 -9.14
N PHE A 72 -3.58 12.15 -8.05
CA PHE A 72 -4.71 11.84 -7.17
C PHE A 72 -6.07 12.03 -7.85
N LEU A 73 -6.18 12.93 -8.84
CA LEU A 73 -7.40 13.10 -9.63
C LEU A 73 -7.69 11.87 -10.48
N ALA A 74 -6.66 11.37 -11.18
CA ALA A 74 -6.76 10.15 -11.98
C ALA A 74 -7.09 8.93 -11.10
N LEU A 75 -6.44 8.82 -9.93
CA LEU A 75 -6.76 7.77 -8.96
C LEU A 75 -8.21 7.88 -8.47
N GLY A 76 -8.68 9.08 -8.12
CA GLY A 76 -10.06 9.30 -7.70
C GLY A 76 -11.08 8.89 -8.76
N ALA A 77 -10.86 9.28 -10.02
CA ALA A 77 -11.70 8.88 -11.14
C ALA A 77 -11.72 7.35 -11.33
N PHE A 78 -10.55 6.69 -11.23
CA PHE A 78 -10.46 5.24 -11.30
C PHE A 78 -11.21 4.54 -10.17
N VAL A 79 -11.08 5.04 -8.93
CA VAL A 79 -11.79 4.48 -7.77
C VAL A 79 -13.30 4.61 -7.93
N LEU A 80 -13.79 5.78 -8.35
CA LEU A 80 -15.21 6.00 -8.62
C LEU A 80 -15.72 5.04 -9.71
N PHE A 81 -14.97 4.90 -10.80
CA PHE A 81 -15.32 3.97 -11.87
C PHE A 81 -15.35 2.52 -11.40
N ALA A 82 -14.37 2.09 -10.59
CA ALA A 82 -14.29 0.73 -10.05
C ALA A 82 -15.47 0.42 -9.11
N VAL A 83 -15.81 1.35 -8.20
CA VAL A 83 -16.94 1.19 -7.29
C VAL A 83 -18.26 1.21 -8.06
N PHE A 84 -18.42 2.12 -9.02
CA PHE A 84 -19.61 2.18 -9.86
C PHE A 84 -19.80 0.89 -10.66
N SER A 85 -18.74 0.38 -11.30
CA SER A 85 -18.75 -0.88 -12.05
C SER A 85 -19.10 -2.07 -11.16
N ALA A 86 -18.52 -2.15 -9.94
CA ALA A 86 -18.83 -3.19 -8.97
C ALA A 86 -20.31 -3.14 -8.52
N SER A 87 -20.84 -1.95 -8.26
CA SER A 87 -22.25 -1.76 -7.90
C SER A 87 -23.19 -2.21 -9.02
N ILE A 88 -22.96 -1.76 -10.25
CA ILE A 88 -23.76 -2.19 -11.41
C ILE A 88 -23.68 -3.70 -11.60
N GLY A 89 -22.49 -4.29 -11.49
CA GLY A 89 -22.31 -5.73 -11.59
C GLY A 89 -23.07 -6.50 -10.49
N SER A 90 -23.14 -5.97 -9.27
CA SER A 90 -23.90 -6.58 -8.19
C SER A 90 -25.41 -6.54 -8.47
N LEU A 91 -25.92 -5.42 -9.01
CA LEU A 91 -27.32 -5.29 -9.43
C LEU A 91 -27.69 -6.28 -10.55
N LEU A 92 -26.78 -6.51 -11.51
CA LEU A 92 -26.99 -7.43 -12.61
C LEU A 92 -26.89 -8.91 -12.19
N ASN A 93 -26.34 -9.19 -11.02
CA ASN A 93 -26.14 -10.52 -10.43
C ASN A 93 -25.68 -11.58 -11.45
N PRO A 94 -24.48 -11.41 -12.05
CA PRO A 94 -23.99 -12.31 -13.09
C PRO A 94 -23.69 -13.70 -12.53
N ILE A 95 -23.73 -14.70 -13.42
CA ILE A 95 -23.51 -16.10 -13.05
C ILE A 95 -22.20 -16.31 -12.28
N PRO A 96 -22.18 -17.22 -11.29
CA PRO A 96 -20.96 -17.59 -10.59
C PRO A 96 -19.90 -18.14 -11.57
N LEU A 97 -18.65 -17.74 -11.37
CA LEU A 97 -17.53 -18.24 -12.16
C LEU A 97 -16.53 -18.94 -11.25
N ARG A 98 -16.13 -20.16 -11.60
CA ARG A 98 -15.19 -21.00 -10.83
C ARG A 98 -15.62 -21.18 -9.36
N GLY A 99 -16.92 -21.38 -9.13
CA GLY A 99 -17.48 -21.58 -7.79
C GLY A 99 -17.49 -20.33 -6.89
N GLN A 100 -17.14 -19.14 -7.40
CA GLN A 100 -17.24 -17.89 -6.65
C GLN A 100 -18.38 -17.01 -7.17
N THR A 101 -19.17 -16.48 -6.25
CA THR A 101 -20.19 -15.47 -6.53
C THR A 101 -19.55 -14.18 -7.05
N PHE A 102 -20.35 -13.34 -7.72
CA PHE A 102 -19.88 -12.04 -8.16
C PHE A 102 -19.44 -11.16 -6.99
N ASP A 103 -20.27 -11.04 -5.95
CA ASP A 103 -20.00 -10.15 -4.82
C ASP A 103 -18.71 -10.52 -4.08
N ALA A 104 -18.45 -11.82 -3.89
CA ALA A 104 -17.21 -12.27 -3.26
C ALA A 104 -15.97 -11.85 -4.06
N ARG A 105 -16.05 -11.87 -5.39
CA ARG A 105 -14.97 -11.42 -6.28
C ARG A 105 -14.85 -9.90 -6.29
N ALA A 106 -15.98 -9.19 -6.30
CA ALA A 106 -16.03 -7.74 -6.26
C ALA A 106 -15.42 -7.19 -4.96
N ILE A 107 -15.81 -7.73 -3.80
CA ILE A 107 -15.25 -7.35 -2.50
C ILE A 107 -13.74 -7.58 -2.48
N ARG A 108 -13.26 -8.73 -2.96
CA ARG A 108 -11.83 -9.03 -3.03
C ARG A 108 -11.09 -8.02 -3.92
N ALA A 109 -11.64 -7.68 -5.08
CA ALA A 109 -11.06 -6.68 -5.96
C ALA A 109 -11.01 -5.29 -5.31
N LEU A 110 -12.05 -4.89 -4.57
CA LEU A 110 -12.08 -3.64 -3.83
C LEU A 110 -11.05 -3.61 -2.69
N ILE A 111 -10.84 -4.73 -1.99
CA ILE A 111 -9.77 -4.85 -0.97
C ILE A 111 -8.39 -4.68 -1.63
N THR A 112 -8.15 -5.31 -2.78
CA THR A 112 -6.90 -5.14 -3.54
C THR A 112 -6.71 -3.69 -3.99
N LEU A 113 -7.79 -3.02 -4.40
CA LEU A 113 -7.77 -1.61 -4.74
C LEU A 113 -7.35 -0.74 -3.54
N VAL A 114 -7.91 -0.99 -2.34
CA VAL A 114 -7.51 -0.30 -1.11
C VAL A 114 -6.02 -0.50 -0.80
N ILE A 115 -5.51 -1.73 -0.96
CA ILE A 115 -4.09 -2.02 -0.81
C ILE A 115 -3.25 -1.21 -1.82
N GLY A 116 -3.64 -1.20 -3.10
CA GLY A 116 -2.95 -0.44 -4.13
C GLY A 116 -2.94 1.07 -3.85
N ILE A 117 -4.06 1.62 -3.38
CA ILE A 117 -4.16 3.03 -2.95
C ILE A 117 -3.20 3.30 -1.80
N ALA A 118 -3.11 2.43 -0.80
CA ALA A 118 -2.20 2.61 0.34
C ALA A 118 -0.73 2.70 -0.10
N PHE A 119 -0.31 1.84 -1.02
CA PHE A 119 1.02 1.89 -1.61
C PHE A 119 1.24 3.15 -2.42
N PHE A 120 0.29 3.51 -3.29
CA PHE A 120 0.37 4.71 -4.12
C PHE A 120 0.51 5.98 -3.28
N VAL A 121 -0.38 6.17 -2.30
CA VAL A 121 -0.38 7.35 -1.43
C VAL A 121 0.92 7.44 -0.64
N SER A 122 1.37 6.32 -0.07
CA SER A 122 2.63 6.29 0.67
C SER A 122 3.83 6.60 -0.22
N ALA A 123 3.88 6.06 -1.43
CA ALA A 123 4.94 6.33 -2.40
C ALA A 123 4.99 7.82 -2.76
N VAL A 124 3.84 8.44 -3.05
CA VAL A 124 3.78 9.88 -3.39
C VAL A 124 4.22 10.74 -2.21
N TRP A 125 3.86 10.39 -0.97
CA TRP A 125 4.22 11.20 0.19
C TRP A 125 5.65 10.99 0.68
N MET A 126 6.24 9.81 0.42
CA MET A 126 7.62 9.50 0.80
C MET A 126 8.66 9.91 -0.24
N ASN A 127 8.26 10.20 -1.49
CA ASN A 127 9.18 10.57 -2.57
C ASN A 127 8.89 11.98 -3.07
N LYS A 128 9.48 12.99 -2.41
CA LYS A 128 9.26 14.41 -2.76
C LYS A 128 10.38 15.00 -3.60
N ASP A 129 11.58 14.46 -3.46
CA ASP A 129 12.76 14.90 -4.19
C ASP A 129 13.60 13.71 -4.70
N GLU A 130 14.68 14.02 -5.43
CA GLU A 130 15.58 13.02 -5.99
C GLU A 130 16.28 12.19 -4.90
N ALA A 131 16.59 12.79 -3.74
CA ALA A 131 17.26 12.09 -2.66
C ALA A 131 16.36 11.03 -2.02
N ASP A 132 15.07 11.35 -1.85
CA ASP A 132 14.05 10.42 -1.40
C ASP A 132 13.85 9.28 -2.42
N LEU A 133 13.80 9.61 -3.71
CA LEU A 133 13.66 8.61 -4.77
C LEU A 133 14.86 7.65 -4.79
N ARG A 134 16.08 8.18 -4.72
CA ARG A 134 17.31 7.39 -4.66
C ARG A 134 17.32 6.47 -3.44
N PHE A 135 16.85 6.98 -2.29
CA PHE A 135 16.70 6.18 -1.08
C PHE A 135 15.71 5.03 -1.29
N THR A 136 14.52 5.31 -1.83
CA THR A 136 13.50 4.31 -2.12
C THR A 136 14.03 3.21 -3.05
N VAL A 137 14.65 3.60 -4.16
CA VAL A 137 15.23 2.66 -5.14
C VAL A 137 16.31 1.78 -4.50
N THR A 138 17.18 2.35 -3.67
CA THR A 138 18.22 1.58 -2.96
C THR A 138 17.60 0.48 -2.09
N TRP A 139 16.53 0.79 -1.36
CA TRP A 139 15.86 -0.20 -0.51
C TRP A 139 15.03 -1.23 -1.29
N ILE A 140 14.47 -0.85 -2.45
CA ILE A 140 13.84 -1.81 -3.36
C ILE A 140 14.89 -2.82 -3.85
N PHE A 141 16.07 -2.37 -4.27
CA PHE A 141 17.15 -3.27 -4.69
C PHE A 141 17.69 -4.11 -3.52
N ALA A 142 17.77 -3.55 -2.31
CA ALA A 142 18.10 -4.34 -1.13
C ALA A 142 17.08 -5.45 -0.88
N GLY A 143 15.78 -5.16 -1.05
CA GLY A 143 14.72 -6.16 -1.00
C GLY A 143 14.92 -7.24 -2.07
N LEU A 144 15.19 -6.85 -3.31
CA LEU A 144 15.46 -7.79 -4.40
C LEU A 144 16.64 -8.73 -4.07
N CYS A 145 17.73 -8.20 -3.50
CA CYS A 145 18.86 -9.02 -3.08
C CYS A 145 18.48 -10.04 -1.99
N LEU A 146 17.58 -9.69 -1.07
CA LEU A 146 17.07 -10.63 -0.06
C LEU A 146 16.21 -11.73 -0.66
N ASP A 147 15.47 -11.45 -1.73
CA ASP A 147 14.63 -12.44 -2.42
C ASP A 147 15.46 -13.45 -3.23
N LEU A 148 16.60 -13.00 -3.75
CA LEU A 148 17.51 -13.82 -4.56
C LEU A 148 18.51 -14.66 -3.74
N ALA A 149 18.68 -14.37 -2.45
CA ALA A 149 19.63 -15.03 -1.55
C ALA A 149 19.03 -16.26 -0.86
#